data_AF-A0A6A6YW77-F1
#
_entry.id   AF-A0A6A6YW77-F1
#
_cell.length_a   1.000
_cell.length_b   1.000
_cell.length_c   1.000
_cell.angle_alpha   90.00
_cell.angle_beta   90.00
_cell.angle_gamma   90.00
#
_symmetry.space_group_name_H-M   'P 1'
#
loop_
_entity.id
_entity.type
_entity.pdbx_description
1 polymer ?
#
loop_
_entity_poly.entity_id
_entity_poly.type
_entity_poly.pdbx_seq_one_letter_code
_entity_poly.pdbx_strand_id
1 'polypeptide(L)'
;MTTLLAANKDAPIYPAFYFRASPTYNDWAKLTVRDVHGLRTVPEFEAQSVYFHLNHPIRYVRLIATVVGIEQISKYVILNLDDHSGSTIEAKITRVEPRDIVSRDAQEHPEKYTLQKPKSRRPAYANAESSRLETSALESPYFGDSFWENAIGVNKSSKSRPPTIPEAIQAMTAAGVRETTIGNVEVISTLGTFDVLVDGTTIDVGSVVKAKCTIGRFRNEMQVEIKRIWVIKDTNEEVQAWTDTSKYRQTVLSKPWRLSSRARRKVDEQVKQEQKRQAEYTRKKAEYDRKKKREAEEKERKWATEVRRWEEREELKRREKEKVFNEGALI
;
A
#
# COMPACT_ATOMS: atom_id res chain seq x y z
N MET A 1 -29.20 -41.37 -1.47
CA MET A 1 -28.25 -40.32 -1.92
C MET A 1 -27.64 -39.50 -0.77
N THR A 2 -28.02 -39.74 0.49
CA THR A 2 -27.62 -38.94 1.66
C THR A 2 -26.21 -39.25 2.21
N THR A 3 -25.65 -40.42 1.90
CA THR A 3 -24.36 -40.91 2.44
C THR A 3 -23.11 -40.38 1.71
N LEU A 4 -23.19 -40.04 0.42
CA LEU A 4 -22.04 -39.53 -0.36
C LEU A 4 -21.72 -38.05 -0.09
N LEU A 5 -22.72 -37.24 0.26
CA LEU A 5 -22.54 -35.81 0.54
C LEU A 5 -21.90 -35.55 1.92
N ALA A 6 -22.18 -36.40 2.91
CA ALA A 6 -21.57 -36.30 4.24
C ALA A 6 -20.07 -36.64 4.20
N ALA A 7 -19.71 -37.76 3.55
CA ALA A 7 -18.31 -38.21 3.42
C ALA A 7 -17.39 -37.22 2.67
N ASN A 8 -17.96 -36.31 1.87
CA ASN A 8 -17.19 -35.31 1.11
C ASN A 8 -16.80 -34.08 1.95
N LYS A 9 -17.53 -33.76 3.02
CA LYS A 9 -17.19 -32.62 3.89
C LYS A 9 -15.98 -32.92 4.79
N ASP A 10 -15.73 -34.19 5.07
CA ASP A 10 -14.63 -34.68 5.91
C ASP A 10 -13.33 -34.89 5.14
N ALA A 11 -13.26 -34.46 3.88
CA ALA A 11 -12.04 -34.55 3.10
C ALA A 11 -10.91 -33.75 3.79
N PRO A 12 -9.71 -34.34 3.95
CA PRO A 12 -8.63 -33.70 4.67
C PRO A 12 -8.17 -32.45 3.93
N ILE A 13 -7.84 -31.43 4.71
CA ILE A 13 -7.24 -30.20 4.19
C ILE A 13 -5.75 -30.42 4.07
N TYR A 14 -5.20 -30.18 2.89
CA TYR A 14 -3.77 -30.28 2.67
C TYR A 14 -3.03 -29.12 3.34
N PRO A 15 -1.76 -29.30 3.76
CA PRO A 15 -0.91 -28.19 4.16
C PRO A 15 -0.84 -27.07 3.10
N ALA A 16 -0.72 -25.81 3.54
CA ALA A 16 -0.79 -24.64 2.67
C ALA A 16 0.20 -24.64 1.49
N PHE A 17 1.39 -25.25 1.67
CA PHE A 17 2.38 -25.34 0.59
C PHE A 17 1.91 -26.20 -0.60
N TYR A 18 0.89 -27.04 -0.43
CA TYR A 18 0.24 -27.75 -1.54
C TYR A 18 -0.83 -26.93 -2.26
N PHE A 19 -1.34 -25.84 -1.68
CA PHE A 19 -2.51 -25.13 -2.22
C PHE A 19 -2.32 -24.65 -3.65
N ARG A 20 -1.09 -24.29 -4.06
CA ARG A 20 -0.78 -23.90 -5.44
C ARG A 20 -1.06 -25.00 -6.49
N ALA A 21 -1.17 -26.26 -6.06
CA ALA A 21 -1.57 -27.38 -6.91
C ALA A 21 -3.09 -27.60 -6.96
N SER A 22 -3.87 -26.89 -6.15
CA SER A 22 -5.34 -26.91 -6.22
C SER A 22 -5.82 -26.20 -7.49
N PRO A 23 -6.84 -26.74 -8.18
CA PRO A 23 -7.47 -26.05 -9.30
C PRO A 23 -8.15 -24.72 -8.90
N THR A 24 -8.42 -24.50 -7.61
CA THR A 24 -9.15 -23.32 -7.12
C THR A 24 -8.28 -22.22 -6.53
N TYR A 25 -7.01 -22.50 -6.17
CA TYR A 25 -6.24 -21.60 -5.30
C TYR A 25 -5.68 -20.36 -6.01
N ASN A 26 -5.31 -20.52 -7.28
CA ASN A 26 -4.77 -19.47 -8.14
C ASN A 26 -5.73 -19.14 -9.29
N ASP A 27 -7.02 -19.43 -9.10
CA ASP A 27 -8.06 -19.17 -10.09
C ASP A 27 -9.23 -18.42 -9.45
N TRP A 28 -10.07 -17.82 -10.29
CA TRP A 28 -11.31 -17.16 -9.87
C TRP A 28 -12.42 -18.21 -9.79
N ALA A 29 -12.61 -18.79 -8.60
CA ALA A 29 -13.60 -19.85 -8.40
C ALA A 29 -14.99 -19.35 -8.83
N LYS A 30 -15.60 -20.05 -9.81
CA LYS A 30 -16.94 -19.71 -10.31
C LYS A 30 -17.95 -20.23 -9.30
N LEU A 31 -18.45 -19.34 -8.44
CA LEU A 31 -19.36 -19.65 -7.34
C LEU A 31 -20.69 -18.92 -7.52
N THR A 32 -21.73 -19.49 -6.93
CA THR A 32 -22.95 -18.73 -6.64
C THR A 32 -22.76 -17.90 -5.37
N VAL A 33 -23.60 -16.89 -5.16
CA VAL A 33 -23.58 -16.08 -3.94
C VAL A 33 -23.86 -16.95 -2.70
N ARG A 34 -24.82 -17.87 -2.79
CA ARG A 34 -25.06 -18.87 -1.73
C ARG A 34 -23.82 -19.73 -1.44
N ASP A 35 -23.09 -20.16 -2.47
CA ASP A 35 -21.85 -20.91 -2.27
C ASP A 35 -20.78 -20.09 -1.57
N VAL A 36 -20.69 -18.76 -1.84
CA VAL A 36 -19.75 -17.85 -1.14
C VAL A 36 -20.08 -17.77 0.34
N HIS A 37 -21.35 -17.57 0.71
CA HIS A 37 -21.79 -17.57 2.10
C HIS A 37 -21.54 -18.92 2.80
N GLY A 38 -21.63 -20.03 2.05
CA GLY A 38 -21.35 -21.37 2.55
C GLY A 38 -19.86 -21.73 2.70
N LEU A 39 -18.95 -20.82 2.39
CA LEU A 39 -17.51 -21.06 2.53
C LEU A 39 -17.10 -21.12 4.00
N ARG A 40 -16.37 -22.17 4.37
CA ARG A 40 -15.88 -22.37 5.75
C ARG A 40 -14.48 -21.75 5.93
N THR A 41 -14.25 -21.17 7.10
CA THR A 41 -12.89 -20.86 7.56
C THR A 41 -12.33 -22.04 8.34
N VAL A 42 -11.02 -22.07 8.48
CA VAL A 42 -10.27 -23.12 9.18
C VAL A 42 -9.23 -22.39 10.01
N PRO A 43 -9.24 -22.51 11.36
CA PRO A 43 -8.43 -21.69 12.26
C PRO A 43 -6.95 -21.61 11.86
N GLU A 44 -6.38 -22.71 11.39
CA GLU A 44 -4.98 -22.82 10.94
C GLU A 44 -4.64 -21.92 9.74
N PHE A 45 -5.64 -21.48 8.98
CA PHE A 45 -5.49 -20.71 7.74
C PHE A 45 -6.20 -19.35 7.75
N GLU A 46 -6.84 -18.95 8.85
CA GLU A 46 -7.61 -17.69 8.91
C GLU A 46 -6.76 -16.46 8.61
N ALA A 47 -5.53 -16.43 9.11
CA ALA A 47 -4.57 -15.36 8.86
C ALA A 47 -4.18 -15.20 7.37
N GLN A 48 -4.46 -16.20 6.53
CA GLN A 48 -4.09 -16.22 5.11
C GLN A 48 -5.22 -15.77 4.19
N SER A 49 -6.39 -15.40 4.73
CA SER A 49 -7.60 -15.06 3.96
C SER A 49 -7.98 -16.15 2.95
N VAL A 50 -7.85 -17.42 3.38
CA VAL A 50 -8.23 -18.60 2.59
C VAL A 50 -9.49 -19.21 3.19
N TYR A 51 -10.46 -19.47 2.32
CA TYR A 51 -11.71 -20.13 2.66
C TYR A 51 -11.78 -21.50 1.99
N PHE A 52 -12.73 -22.34 2.38
CA PHE A 52 -12.83 -23.69 1.85
C PHE A 52 -14.25 -24.05 1.39
N HIS A 53 -14.32 -24.67 0.22
CA HIS A 53 -15.48 -25.43 -0.23
C HIS A 53 -15.08 -26.91 -0.28
N LEU A 54 -15.72 -27.77 0.50
CA LEU A 54 -15.17 -29.09 0.83
C LEU A 54 -13.72 -28.91 1.32
N ASN A 55 -12.70 -29.49 0.68
CA ASN A 55 -11.29 -29.26 0.96
C ASN A 55 -10.57 -28.43 -0.12
N HIS A 56 -11.30 -27.76 -1.03
CA HIS A 56 -10.72 -26.85 -2.01
C HIS A 56 -10.41 -25.49 -1.36
N PRO A 57 -9.15 -25.00 -1.38
CA PRO A 57 -8.82 -23.67 -0.88
C PRO A 57 -9.22 -22.59 -1.89
N ILE A 58 -9.97 -21.59 -1.44
CA ILE A 58 -10.56 -20.51 -2.25
C ILE A 58 -10.13 -19.16 -1.69
N ARG A 59 -9.61 -18.30 -2.56
CA ARG A 59 -9.21 -16.91 -2.23
C ARG A 59 -9.93 -15.87 -3.08
N TYR A 60 -10.29 -16.26 -4.28
CA TYR A 60 -10.85 -15.40 -5.31
C TYR A 60 -12.13 -16.02 -5.85
N VAL A 61 -13.14 -15.19 -6.07
CA VAL A 61 -14.44 -15.62 -6.57
C VAL A 61 -14.80 -14.85 -7.82
N ARG A 62 -15.49 -15.52 -8.74
CA ARG A 62 -16.14 -14.89 -9.89
C ARG A 62 -17.65 -15.04 -9.72
N LEU A 63 -18.35 -13.91 -9.68
CA LEU A 63 -19.80 -13.82 -9.59
C LEU A 63 -20.38 -13.31 -10.91
N ILE A 64 -21.54 -13.83 -11.28
CA ILE A 64 -22.42 -13.30 -12.33
C ILE A 64 -23.74 -13.00 -11.65
N ALA A 65 -24.08 -11.72 -11.54
CA ALA A 65 -25.20 -11.30 -10.71
C ALA A 65 -25.82 -10.00 -11.22
N THR A 66 -27.10 -9.84 -10.96
CA THR A 66 -27.83 -8.59 -11.15
C THR A 66 -27.51 -7.65 -10.00
N VAL A 67 -27.29 -6.38 -10.31
CA VAL A 67 -27.19 -5.30 -9.32
C VAL A 67 -28.59 -5.00 -8.82
N VAL A 68 -28.87 -5.26 -7.55
CA VAL A 68 -30.17 -5.01 -6.92
C VAL A 68 -30.18 -3.77 -6.03
N GLY A 69 -29.01 -3.20 -5.77
CA GLY A 69 -28.87 -1.94 -5.04
C GLY A 69 -27.48 -1.35 -5.23
N ILE A 70 -27.40 -0.02 -5.19
CA ILE A 70 -26.15 0.73 -5.28
C ILE A 70 -26.14 1.73 -4.14
N GLU A 71 -25.14 1.65 -3.29
CA GLU A 71 -25.01 2.50 -2.12
C GLU A 71 -23.65 3.19 -2.11
N GLN A 72 -23.62 4.43 -1.65
CA GLN A 72 -22.39 5.17 -1.41
C GLN A 72 -22.20 5.36 0.09
N ILE A 73 -21.13 4.78 0.63
CA ILE A 73 -20.79 4.91 2.06
C ILE A 73 -19.34 5.38 2.18
N SER A 74 -19.16 6.64 2.55
CA SER A 74 -17.84 7.26 2.70
C SER A 74 -17.00 7.10 1.41
N LYS A 75 -15.90 6.35 1.47
CA LYS A 75 -15.01 6.06 0.34
C LYS A 75 -15.39 4.82 -0.46
N TYR A 76 -16.51 4.18 -0.15
CA TYR A 76 -16.94 2.96 -0.80
C TYR A 76 -18.17 3.19 -1.65
N VAL A 77 -18.19 2.52 -2.80
CA VAL A 77 -19.41 2.20 -3.53
C VAL A 77 -19.69 0.72 -3.26
N ILE A 78 -20.89 0.41 -2.80
CA ILE A 78 -21.33 -0.95 -2.49
C ILE A 78 -22.40 -1.31 -3.52
N LEU A 79 -22.14 -2.39 -4.26
CA LEU A 79 -23.12 -3.02 -5.13
C LEU A 79 -23.73 -4.20 -4.38
N ASN A 80 -25.04 -4.19 -4.19
CA ASN A 80 -25.77 -5.37 -3.71
C ASN A 80 -26.02 -6.28 -4.91
N LEU A 81 -25.45 -7.48 -4.89
CA LEU A 81 -25.49 -8.42 -6.01
C LEU A 81 -26.40 -9.61 -5.70
N ASP A 82 -27.30 -9.95 -6.63
CA ASP A 82 -28.16 -11.14 -6.59
C ASP A 82 -27.96 -12.01 -7.84
N ASP A 83 -27.61 -13.28 -7.64
CA ASP A 83 -27.44 -14.26 -8.72
C ASP A 83 -28.57 -15.30 -8.78
N HIS A 84 -29.68 -15.03 -8.08
CA HIS A 84 -30.85 -15.91 -7.95
C HIS A 84 -30.56 -17.26 -7.28
N SER A 85 -29.39 -17.43 -6.64
CA SER A 85 -29.09 -18.61 -5.83
C SER A 85 -29.83 -18.61 -4.48
N GLY A 86 -30.60 -17.56 -4.19
CA GLY A 86 -31.37 -17.36 -2.97
C GLY A 86 -30.57 -16.74 -1.82
N SER A 87 -29.56 -15.94 -2.15
CA SER A 87 -28.78 -15.10 -1.24
C SER A 87 -28.21 -13.91 -2.02
N THR A 88 -28.09 -12.75 -1.39
CA THR A 88 -27.43 -11.57 -1.95
C THR A 88 -26.08 -11.33 -1.26
N ILE A 89 -25.22 -10.50 -1.86
CA ILE A 89 -23.92 -10.16 -1.27
C ILE A 89 -23.53 -8.72 -1.55
N GLU A 90 -22.95 -8.08 -0.53
CA GLU A 90 -22.33 -6.76 -0.65
C GLU A 90 -20.98 -6.88 -1.39
N ALA A 91 -20.89 -6.20 -2.53
CA ALA A 91 -19.70 -6.13 -3.35
C ALA A 91 -19.13 -4.72 -3.36
N LYS A 92 -18.01 -4.55 -2.66
CA LYS A 92 -17.39 -3.25 -2.38
C LYS A 92 -16.41 -2.84 -3.49
N ILE A 93 -16.50 -1.57 -3.88
CA ILE A 93 -15.53 -0.85 -4.71
C ILE A 93 -14.96 0.29 -3.87
N THR A 94 -13.64 0.36 -3.76
CA THR A 94 -12.95 1.43 -3.01
C THR A 94 -12.65 2.59 -3.94
N ARG A 95 -13.13 3.79 -3.61
CA ARG A 95 -12.79 5.06 -4.26
C ARG A 95 -11.38 5.49 -3.85
N VAL A 96 -10.63 6.09 -4.77
CA VAL A 96 -9.33 6.66 -4.43
C VAL A 96 -9.56 8.03 -3.80
N GLU A 97 -8.92 8.27 -2.66
CA GLU A 97 -9.03 9.56 -2.00
C GLU A 97 -8.12 10.59 -2.69
N PRO A 98 -8.54 11.87 -2.81
CA PRO A 98 -7.71 12.94 -3.37
C PRO A 98 -6.30 13.00 -2.76
N ARG A 99 -6.21 12.74 -1.45
CA ARG A 99 -4.94 12.69 -0.72
C ARG A 99 -3.98 11.63 -1.25
N ASP A 100 -4.48 10.45 -1.58
CA ASP A 100 -3.64 9.34 -2.05
C ASP A 100 -3.12 9.62 -3.46
N ILE A 101 -3.95 10.26 -4.30
CA ILE A 101 -3.55 10.68 -5.66
C ILE A 101 -2.46 11.74 -5.57
N VAL A 102 -2.69 12.82 -4.82
CA VAL A 102 -1.73 13.93 -4.68
C VAL A 102 -0.43 13.44 -4.04
N SER A 103 -0.50 12.53 -3.06
CA SER A 103 0.71 12.01 -2.41
C SER A 103 1.56 11.19 -3.39
N ARG A 104 0.93 10.41 -4.27
CA ARG A 104 1.61 9.65 -5.31
C ARG A 104 2.19 10.56 -6.40
N ASP A 105 1.40 11.50 -6.91
CA ASP A 105 1.87 12.46 -7.92
C ASP A 105 2.99 13.35 -7.35
N ALA A 106 2.96 13.72 -6.07
CA ALA A 106 4.05 14.47 -5.44
C ALA A 106 5.34 13.67 -5.24
N GLN A 107 5.24 12.33 -5.14
CA GLN A 107 6.43 11.46 -5.10
C GLN A 107 7.06 11.28 -6.48
N GLU A 108 6.23 11.15 -7.51
CA GLU A 108 6.68 10.94 -8.90
C GLU A 108 7.08 12.25 -9.59
N HIS A 109 6.37 13.34 -9.28
CA HIS A 109 6.46 14.67 -9.90
C HIS A 109 6.54 15.77 -8.82
N PRO A 110 7.61 15.80 -8.01
CA PRO A 110 7.76 16.78 -6.93
C PRO A 110 7.75 18.24 -7.41
N GLU A 111 8.15 18.50 -8.67
CA GLU A 111 8.16 19.82 -9.29
C GLU A 111 6.77 20.44 -9.47
N LYS A 112 5.70 19.63 -9.47
CA LYS A 112 4.31 20.10 -9.55
C LYS A 112 3.81 20.70 -8.23
N TYR A 113 4.56 20.54 -7.14
CA TYR A 113 4.10 20.93 -5.80
C TYR A 113 5.10 21.81 -5.09
N THR A 114 4.59 22.81 -4.37
CA THR A 114 5.45 23.63 -3.51
C THR A 114 5.59 23.02 -2.13
N LEU A 115 6.83 22.78 -1.70
CA LEU A 115 7.16 22.42 -0.32
C LEU A 115 6.76 23.56 0.62
N GLN A 116 5.93 23.26 1.63
CA GLN A 116 5.68 24.22 2.70
C GLN A 116 6.98 24.44 3.49
N LYS A 117 7.54 25.66 3.42
CA LYS A 117 8.60 26.05 4.36
C LYS A 117 7.99 26.07 5.76
N PRO A 118 8.61 25.44 6.77
CA PRO A 118 8.09 25.50 8.13
C PRO A 118 7.96 26.97 8.54
N LYS A 119 6.79 27.35 9.08
CA LYS A 119 6.60 28.68 9.65
C LYS A 119 7.69 28.89 10.70
N SER A 120 8.55 29.88 10.52
CA SER A 120 9.55 30.22 11.53
C SER A 120 8.81 30.56 12.81
N ARG A 121 8.98 29.73 13.85
CA ARG A 121 8.56 30.08 15.20
C ARG A 121 9.41 31.28 15.60
N ARG A 122 8.86 32.50 15.50
CA ARG A 122 9.45 33.65 16.19
C ARG A 122 9.43 33.31 17.68
N PRO A 123 10.58 33.28 18.37
CA PRO A 123 10.59 33.03 19.81
C PRO A 123 9.82 34.14 20.52
N ALA A 124 8.83 33.75 21.31
CA ALA A 124 7.97 34.64 22.07
C ALA A 124 8.64 35.04 23.39
N TYR A 125 9.84 35.62 23.34
CA TYR A 125 10.51 36.20 24.51
C TYR A 125 11.56 37.20 24.05
N ALA A 126 11.11 38.45 23.87
CA ALA A 126 11.96 39.63 23.91
C ALA A 126 11.06 40.78 24.38
N ASN A 127 10.75 40.77 25.68
CA ASN A 127 10.24 41.92 26.44
C ASN A 127 10.31 41.58 27.92
N ALA A 128 11.48 41.79 28.50
CA ALA A 128 11.64 42.19 29.89
C ALA A 128 13.09 42.68 30.08
N GLU A 129 13.21 43.90 30.59
CA GLU A 129 14.38 44.43 31.29
C GLU A 129 15.64 44.75 30.47
N SER A 130 15.69 45.99 29.99
CA SER A 130 16.83 46.86 30.29
C SER A 130 16.36 48.31 30.36
N SER A 131 15.77 48.66 31.49
CA SER A 131 15.68 50.07 31.89
C SER A 131 17.07 50.58 32.24
N ARG A 132 17.38 51.77 31.73
CA ARG A 132 18.27 52.78 32.32
C ARG A 132 19.77 52.61 32.07
N LEU A 133 20.28 53.43 31.15
CA LEU A 133 21.21 54.51 31.47
C LEU A 133 21.17 55.53 30.33
N GLU A 134 20.80 56.76 30.68
CA GLU A 134 21.00 57.96 29.85
C GLU A 134 22.50 58.24 29.76
N THR A 135 23.00 58.48 28.55
CA THR A 135 24.05 59.49 28.32
C THR A 135 23.87 60.06 26.93
N SER A 136 23.69 61.38 26.89
CA SER A 136 23.72 62.22 25.70
C SER A 136 25.12 62.23 25.05
N ALA A 137 25.20 62.30 23.72
CA ALA A 137 26.14 63.18 23.01
C ALA A 137 26.01 63.04 21.48
N LEU A 138 25.75 64.19 20.84
CA LEU A 138 26.32 64.73 19.61
C LEU A 138 26.44 63.88 18.31
N GLU A 139 25.78 64.45 17.28
CA GLU A 139 26.31 64.81 15.96
C GLU A 139 26.92 63.76 15.00
N SER A 140 26.17 63.54 13.91
CA SER A 140 26.58 63.71 12.50
C SER A 140 27.51 62.63 11.87
N PRO A 141 27.79 62.69 10.55
CA PRO A 141 26.95 62.33 9.40
C PRO A 141 27.65 61.21 8.58
N TYR A 142 27.01 60.61 7.56
CA TYR A 142 27.61 60.27 6.25
C TYR A 142 26.82 59.20 5.47
N PHE A 143 26.71 59.48 4.15
CA PHE A 143 26.26 58.66 3.01
C PHE A 143 24.75 58.34 2.95
N GLY A 144 23.93 58.94 2.06
CA GLY A 144 24.22 59.65 0.81
C GLY A 144 24.18 58.72 -0.40
N ASP A 145 22.96 58.51 -0.91
CA ASP A 145 22.50 58.30 -2.30
C ASP A 145 23.39 57.62 -3.36
N SER A 146 22.83 56.59 -4.01
CA SER A 146 22.59 56.49 -5.48
C SER A 146 22.16 55.05 -5.82
N PHE A 147 20.96 54.76 -6.35
CA PHE A 147 20.35 55.12 -7.64
C PHE A 147 20.91 54.32 -8.84
N TRP A 148 20.00 53.98 -9.77
CA TRP A 148 20.07 53.09 -10.96
C TRP A 148 19.75 51.60 -10.68
N GLU A 149 18.79 50.93 -11.30
CA GLU A 149 18.05 51.20 -12.53
C GLU A 149 16.78 50.34 -12.61
N ASN A 150 15.64 50.99 -12.82
CA ASN A 150 14.48 50.39 -13.46
C ASN A 150 14.65 50.60 -14.97
N ALA A 151 14.73 49.54 -15.75
CA ALA A 151 14.11 49.43 -17.09
C ALA A 151 14.69 48.24 -17.85
N ILE A 152 13.96 47.12 -17.93
CA ILE A 152 13.58 46.49 -19.20
C ILE A 152 12.26 45.75 -18.93
N GLY A 153 11.18 46.25 -19.54
CA GLY A 153 9.88 45.59 -19.56
C GLY A 153 9.98 44.26 -20.31
N VAL A 154 10.25 43.18 -19.58
CA VAL A 154 9.98 41.82 -20.04
C VAL A 154 8.62 41.46 -19.46
N ASN A 155 7.62 41.36 -20.33
CA ASN A 155 6.33 40.78 -20.01
C ASN A 155 6.55 39.28 -19.66
N LYS A 156 6.97 39.01 -18.43
CA LYS A 156 7.10 37.66 -17.90
C LYS A 156 5.68 37.15 -17.69
N SER A 157 5.24 36.23 -18.56
CA SER A 157 4.13 35.32 -18.28
C SER A 157 4.14 35.00 -16.79
N SER A 158 3.13 35.44 -16.05
CA SER A 158 2.98 35.22 -14.62
C SER A 158 2.76 33.72 -14.38
N LYS A 159 3.84 32.94 -14.40
CA LYS A 159 3.82 31.53 -14.01
C LYS A 159 3.43 31.51 -12.53
N SER A 160 2.15 31.28 -12.26
CA SER A 160 1.62 31.10 -10.92
C SER A 160 2.41 30.01 -10.22
N ARG A 161 2.73 30.22 -8.93
CA ARG A 161 3.42 29.22 -8.12
C ARG A 161 2.64 27.90 -8.14
N PRO A 162 3.30 26.73 -8.27
CA PRO A 162 2.64 25.45 -8.10
C PRO A 162 1.93 25.35 -6.74
N PRO A 163 0.77 24.67 -6.66
CA PRO A 163 0.02 24.54 -5.41
C PRO A 163 0.82 23.79 -4.35
N THR A 164 0.53 24.04 -3.07
CA THR A 164 0.99 23.14 -2.00
C THR A 164 0.18 21.85 -2.01
N ILE A 165 0.71 20.78 -1.40
CA ILE A 165 -0.01 19.50 -1.26
C ILE A 165 -1.43 19.70 -0.65
N PRO A 166 -1.62 20.46 0.44
CA PRO A 166 -2.97 20.71 0.97
C PRO A 166 -3.89 21.48 0.01
N GLU A 167 -3.38 22.47 -0.71
CA GLU A 167 -4.15 23.23 -1.71
C GLU A 167 -4.59 22.33 -2.86
N ALA A 168 -3.70 21.45 -3.34
CA ALA A 168 -4.02 20.49 -4.39
C ALA A 168 -5.05 19.45 -3.94
N ILE A 169 -4.92 18.92 -2.70
CA ILE A 169 -5.91 18.01 -2.12
C ILE A 169 -7.27 18.71 -2.01
N GLN A 170 -7.31 19.95 -1.53
CA GLN A 170 -8.54 20.72 -1.39
C GLN A 170 -9.19 20.99 -2.76
N ALA A 171 -8.41 21.39 -3.76
CA ALA A 171 -8.89 21.63 -5.11
C ALA A 171 -9.43 20.34 -5.77
N MET A 172 -8.72 19.22 -5.65
CA MET A 172 -9.19 17.92 -6.18
C MET A 172 -10.43 17.41 -5.45
N THR A 173 -10.51 17.63 -4.13
CA THR A 173 -11.71 17.28 -3.34
C THR A 173 -12.92 18.09 -3.82
N ALA A 174 -12.75 19.40 -4.07
CA ALA A 174 -13.80 20.26 -4.59
C ALA A 174 -14.23 19.89 -6.01
N ALA A 175 -13.31 19.40 -6.85
CA ALA A 175 -13.62 18.92 -8.20
C ALA A 175 -14.37 17.58 -8.23
N GLY A 176 -14.34 16.80 -7.12
CA GLY A 176 -14.93 15.47 -7.02
C GLY A 176 -14.11 14.40 -7.73
N VAL A 177 -13.40 13.57 -6.98
CA VAL A 177 -12.61 12.47 -7.54
C VAL A 177 -13.52 11.36 -8.04
N ARG A 178 -13.32 10.99 -9.31
CA ARG A 178 -14.04 9.93 -10.01
C ARG A 178 -13.33 8.58 -9.98
N GLU A 179 -12.05 8.59 -9.64
CA GLU A 179 -11.18 7.40 -9.72
C GLU A 179 -11.48 6.41 -8.60
N THR A 180 -11.39 5.12 -8.94
CA THR A 180 -11.50 4.02 -7.99
C THR A 180 -10.25 3.14 -8.05
N THR A 181 -10.15 2.20 -7.11
CA THR A 181 -9.12 1.15 -7.11
C THR A 181 -9.20 0.21 -8.33
N ILE A 182 -10.28 0.30 -9.13
CA ILE A 182 -10.49 -0.48 -10.33
C ILE A 182 -10.41 0.47 -11.53
N GLY A 183 -9.38 0.32 -12.36
CA GLY A 183 -9.06 1.30 -13.40
C GLY A 183 -10.14 1.51 -14.48
N ASN A 184 -11.07 0.58 -14.65
CA ASN A 184 -12.19 0.72 -15.59
C ASN A 184 -13.52 1.12 -14.93
N VAL A 185 -13.47 1.57 -13.67
CA VAL A 185 -14.65 2.02 -12.92
C VAL A 185 -14.50 3.48 -12.54
N GLU A 186 -15.46 4.30 -12.97
CA GLU A 186 -15.57 5.72 -12.62
C GLU A 186 -16.81 5.96 -11.77
N VAL A 187 -16.71 6.85 -10.77
CA VAL A 187 -17.82 7.24 -9.92
C VAL A 187 -18.06 8.74 -10.04
N ILE A 188 -19.18 9.12 -10.65
CA ILE A 188 -19.60 10.51 -10.74
C ILE A 188 -20.51 10.77 -9.55
N SER A 189 -20.02 11.54 -8.57
CA SER A 189 -20.76 11.91 -7.36
C SER A 189 -20.78 13.42 -7.27
N THR A 190 -21.85 14.04 -7.79
CA THR A 190 -22.08 15.50 -7.69
C THR A 190 -23.48 15.77 -7.17
N LEU A 191 -23.80 17.03 -6.88
CA LEU A 191 -25.05 17.38 -6.22
C LEU A 191 -26.25 16.97 -7.11
N GLY A 192 -27.03 15.99 -6.67
CA GLY A 192 -28.17 15.44 -7.41
C GLY A 192 -27.84 14.33 -8.42
N THR A 193 -26.59 13.91 -8.57
CA THR A 193 -26.19 12.82 -9.48
C THR A 193 -25.19 11.86 -8.83
N PHE A 194 -25.49 10.57 -8.93
CA PHE A 194 -24.62 9.50 -8.48
C PHE A 194 -24.62 8.36 -9.51
N ASP A 195 -23.59 8.35 -10.36
CA ASP A 195 -23.45 7.36 -11.42
C ASP A 195 -22.18 6.54 -11.21
N VAL A 196 -22.30 5.23 -11.43
CA VAL A 196 -21.17 4.29 -11.44
C VAL A 196 -21.02 3.81 -12.88
N LEU A 197 -19.90 4.15 -13.52
CA LEU A 197 -19.63 3.78 -14.90
C LEU A 197 -18.58 2.69 -14.94
N VAL A 198 -18.82 1.67 -15.76
CA VAL A 198 -17.86 0.60 -16.05
C VAL A 198 -17.61 0.58 -17.54
N ASP A 199 -16.35 0.80 -17.95
CA ASP A 199 -15.97 0.99 -19.35
C ASP A 199 -16.86 2.05 -20.06
N GLY A 200 -17.19 3.14 -19.35
CA GLY A 200 -18.06 4.23 -19.82
C GLY A 200 -19.55 3.88 -19.87
N THR A 201 -19.96 2.66 -19.49
CA THR A 201 -21.37 2.26 -19.42
C THR A 201 -21.88 2.45 -17.99
N THR A 202 -22.96 3.22 -17.82
CA THR A 202 -23.61 3.38 -16.52
C THR A 202 -24.18 2.05 -16.03
N ILE A 203 -23.83 1.67 -14.80
CA ILE A 203 -24.43 0.57 -14.06
C ILE A 203 -25.57 1.15 -13.22
N ASP A 204 -26.77 0.63 -13.43
CA ASP A 204 -27.96 0.91 -12.63
C ASP A 204 -28.52 -0.39 -12.02
N VAL A 205 -29.46 -0.27 -11.09
CA VAL A 205 -30.25 -1.39 -10.57
C VAL A 205 -30.90 -2.13 -11.75
N GLY A 206 -30.77 -3.46 -11.77
CA GLY A 206 -31.16 -4.33 -12.87
C GLY A 206 -30.03 -4.66 -13.86
N SER A 207 -28.90 -3.95 -13.82
CA SER A 207 -27.74 -4.29 -14.66
C SER A 207 -27.14 -5.62 -14.24
N VAL A 208 -26.77 -6.46 -15.21
CA VAL A 208 -26.09 -7.73 -14.95
C VAL A 208 -24.58 -7.53 -15.06
N VAL A 209 -23.82 -8.00 -14.06
CA VAL A 209 -22.38 -7.81 -13.99
C VAL A 209 -21.63 -9.13 -13.81
N LYS A 210 -20.46 -9.19 -14.42
CA LYS A 210 -19.42 -10.19 -14.12
C LYS A 210 -18.41 -9.53 -13.20
N ALA A 211 -18.31 -10.00 -11.96
CA ALA A 211 -17.39 -9.46 -10.97
C ALA A 211 -16.34 -10.52 -10.58
N LYS A 212 -15.08 -10.10 -10.51
CA LYS A 212 -13.96 -10.88 -9.98
C LYS A 212 -13.52 -10.23 -8.67
N CYS A 213 -13.67 -10.97 -7.57
CA CYS A 213 -13.58 -10.40 -6.24
C CYS A 213 -12.65 -11.18 -5.31
N THR A 214 -12.06 -10.48 -4.35
CA THR A 214 -11.50 -11.07 -3.13
C THR A 214 -12.57 -11.19 -2.07
N ILE A 215 -12.49 -12.21 -1.22
CA ILE A 215 -13.47 -12.47 -0.16
C ILE A 215 -13.04 -11.79 1.14
N GLY A 216 -13.98 -11.19 1.86
CA GLY A 216 -13.76 -10.64 3.20
C GLY A 216 -14.94 -10.85 4.12
N ARG A 217 -14.76 -10.48 5.39
CA ARG A 217 -15.84 -10.40 6.38
C ARG A 217 -15.87 -9.02 7.01
N PHE A 218 -17.06 -8.53 7.34
CA PHE A 218 -17.24 -7.33 8.14
C PHE A 218 -18.39 -7.55 9.11
N ARG A 219 -18.13 -7.35 10.41
CA ARG A 219 -19.11 -7.59 11.49
C ARG A 219 -19.79 -8.97 11.38
N ASN A 220 -18.98 -9.99 11.09
CA ASN A 220 -19.38 -11.38 10.86
C ASN A 220 -20.18 -11.67 9.58
N GLU A 221 -20.52 -10.65 8.78
CA GLU A 221 -21.14 -10.83 7.47
C GLU A 221 -20.09 -11.01 6.37
N MET A 222 -20.38 -11.92 5.44
CA MET A 222 -19.54 -12.15 4.26
C MET A 222 -19.77 -11.03 3.24
N GLN A 223 -18.69 -10.43 2.78
CA GLN A 223 -18.70 -9.44 1.72
C GLN A 223 -17.58 -9.75 0.73
N VAL A 224 -17.65 -9.14 -0.45
CA VAL A 224 -16.59 -9.26 -1.45
C VAL A 224 -16.05 -7.90 -1.83
N GLU A 225 -14.76 -7.82 -2.13
CA GLU A 225 -14.15 -6.62 -2.69
C GLU A 225 -13.87 -6.87 -4.16
N ILE A 226 -14.49 -6.06 -5.02
CA ILE A 226 -14.36 -6.18 -6.47
C ILE A 226 -12.94 -5.75 -6.86
N LYS A 227 -12.27 -6.59 -7.66
CA LYS A 227 -10.96 -6.28 -8.25
C LYS A 227 -11.06 -6.05 -9.75
N ARG A 228 -12.05 -6.65 -10.41
CA ARG A 228 -12.36 -6.42 -11.83
C ARG A 228 -13.87 -6.61 -12.05
N ILE A 229 -14.47 -5.78 -12.88
CA ILE A 229 -15.91 -5.82 -13.19
C ILE A 229 -16.13 -5.57 -14.68
N TRP A 230 -17.16 -6.21 -15.24
CA TRP A 230 -17.68 -6.00 -16.58
C TRP A 230 -19.20 -6.00 -16.55
N VAL A 231 -19.82 -5.12 -17.33
CA VAL A 231 -21.26 -5.17 -17.61
C VAL A 231 -21.52 -6.25 -18.65
N ILE A 232 -22.45 -7.14 -18.36
CA ILE A 232 -22.97 -8.13 -19.30
C ILE A 232 -24.12 -7.46 -20.07
N LYS A 233 -23.99 -7.39 -21.39
CA LYS A 233 -24.87 -6.56 -22.23
C LYS A 233 -26.08 -7.30 -22.77
N ASP A 234 -25.97 -8.62 -22.92
CA ASP A 234 -27.03 -9.44 -23.52
C ASP A 234 -27.26 -10.73 -22.73
N THR A 235 -28.47 -11.27 -22.91
CA THR A 235 -28.91 -12.51 -22.25
C THR A 235 -28.09 -13.72 -22.68
N ASN A 236 -27.50 -13.71 -23.88
CA ASN A 236 -26.71 -14.85 -24.34
C ASN A 236 -25.36 -14.94 -23.59
N GLU A 237 -24.67 -13.82 -23.36
CA GLU A 237 -23.47 -13.75 -22.52
C GLU A 237 -23.80 -14.16 -21.08
N GLU A 238 -24.94 -13.73 -20.54
CA GLU A 238 -25.42 -14.14 -19.21
C GLU A 238 -25.60 -15.67 -19.12
N VAL A 239 -26.35 -16.26 -20.06
CA VAL A 239 -26.62 -17.70 -20.12
C VAL A 239 -25.32 -18.51 -20.30
N GLN A 240 -24.39 -18.03 -21.13
CA GLN A 240 -23.07 -18.66 -21.27
C GLN A 240 -22.29 -18.60 -19.96
N ALA A 241 -22.32 -17.46 -19.26
CA ALA A 241 -21.62 -17.29 -18.00
C ALA A 241 -22.19 -18.15 -16.86
N TRP A 242 -23.51 -18.42 -16.87
CA TRP A 242 -24.16 -19.41 -15.99
C TRP A 242 -23.82 -20.84 -16.37
N THR A 243 -23.80 -21.17 -17.66
CA THR A 243 -23.38 -22.48 -18.15
C THR A 243 -21.97 -22.80 -17.68
N ASP A 244 -21.07 -21.82 -17.72
CA ASP A 244 -19.72 -21.89 -17.21
C ASP A 244 -19.63 -22.12 -15.69
N THR A 245 -20.46 -21.44 -14.90
CA THR A 245 -20.56 -21.66 -13.45
C THR A 245 -21.04 -23.08 -13.16
N SER A 246 -22.09 -23.53 -13.85
CA SER A 246 -22.67 -24.86 -13.68
C SER A 246 -21.66 -25.96 -14.01
N LYS A 247 -20.97 -25.85 -15.15
CA LYS A 247 -19.89 -26.78 -15.54
C LYS A 247 -18.77 -26.81 -14.49
N TYR A 248 -18.34 -25.65 -14.00
CA TYR A 248 -17.29 -25.58 -12.97
C TYR A 248 -17.72 -26.24 -11.67
N ARG A 249 -18.95 -25.99 -11.22
CA ARG A 249 -19.51 -26.62 -10.01
C ARG A 249 -19.58 -28.14 -10.16
N GLN A 250 -20.08 -28.62 -11.29
CA GLN A 250 -20.20 -30.06 -11.56
C GLN A 250 -18.84 -30.77 -11.65
N THR A 251 -17.85 -30.13 -12.28
CA THR A 251 -16.55 -30.78 -12.58
C THR A 251 -15.51 -30.60 -11.46
N VAL A 252 -15.50 -29.45 -10.78
CA VAL A 252 -14.47 -29.08 -9.80
C VAL A 252 -15.00 -29.16 -8.37
N LEU A 253 -16.07 -28.41 -8.06
CA LEU A 253 -16.47 -28.17 -6.67
C LEU A 253 -17.33 -29.29 -6.07
N SER A 254 -18.03 -30.06 -6.89
CA SER A 254 -18.92 -31.14 -6.44
C SER A 254 -18.18 -32.32 -5.79
N LYS A 255 -16.85 -32.42 -5.99
CA LYS A 255 -16.00 -33.50 -5.52
C LYS A 255 -14.87 -32.93 -4.67
N PRO A 256 -14.41 -33.63 -3.62
CA PRO A 256 -13.22 -33.25 -2.90
C PRO A 256 -11.99 -33.17 -3.81
N TRP A 257 -11.14 -32.18 -3.56
CA TRP A 257 -9.83 -32.08 -4.18
C TRP A 257 -8.96 -33.25 -3.74
N ARG A 258 -8.41 -33.97 -4.71
CA ARG A 258 -7.42 -35.03 -4.48
C ARG A 258 -6.13 -34.67 -5.19
N LEU A 259 -5.05 -34.58 -4.42
CA LEU A 259 -3.72 -34.33 -4.95
C LEU A 259 -3.15 -35.63 -5.53
N SER A 260 -2.83 -35.65 -6.82
CA SER A 260 -2.21 -36.81 -7.45
C SER A 260 -0.79 -37.04 -6.93
N SER A 261 -0.31 -38.29 -6.92
CA SER A 261 1.05 -38.62 -6.48
C SER A 261 2.13 -37.85 -7.25
N ARG A 262 1.90 -37.61 -8.55
CA ARG A 262 2.79 -36.80 -9.40
C ARG A 262 2.78 -35.32 -8.98
N ALA A 263 1.61 -34.75 -8.73
CA ALA A 263 1.50 -33.37 -8.27
C ALA A 263 2.14 -33.18 -6.89
N ARG A 264 1.90 -34.12 -5.96
CA ARG A 264 2.55 -34.14 -4.63
C ARG A 264 4.08 -34.15 -4.75
N ARG A 265 4.64 -35.11 -5.49
CA ARG A 265 6.10 -35.20 -5.70
C ARG A 265 6.68 -33.91 -6.28
N LYS A 266 5.98 -33.27 -7.23
CA LYS A 266 6.42 -32.01 -7.82
C LYS A 266 6.48 -30.89 -6.79
N VAL A 267 5.44 -30.76 -5.95
CA VAL A 267 5.41 -29.75 -4.88
C VAL A 267 6.49 -30.04 -3.84
N ASP A 268 6.64 -31.30 -3.41
CA ASP A 268 7.64 -31.68 -2.40
C ASP A 268 9.07 -31.36 -2.87
N GLU A 269 9.36 -31.65 -4.15
CA GLU A 269 10.65 -31.30 -4.74
C GLU A 269 10.85 -29.78 -4.80
N GLN A 270 9.83 -29.01 -5.19
CA GLN A 270 9.91 -27.54 -5.19
C GLN A 270 10.17 -26.98 -3.79
N VAL A 271 9.48 -27.50 -2.77
CA VAL A 271 9.67 -27.09 -1.37
C VAL A 271 11.10 -27.41 -0.91
N LYS A 272 11.61 -28.60 -1.24
CA LYS A 272 12.98 -29.01 -0.90
C LYS A 272 14.02 -28.11 -1.57
N GLN A 273 13.83 -27.75 -2.84
CA GLN A 273 14.74 -26.85 -3.56
C GLN A 273 14.70 -25.43 -2.98
N GLU A 274 13.52 -24.92 -2.64
CA GLU A 274 13.39 -23.61 -1.99
C GLU A 274 14.08 -23.58 -0.62
N GLN A 275 13.88 -24.63 0.20
CA GLN A 275 14.54 -24.75 1.51
C GLN A 275 16.07 -24.78 1.37
N LYS A 276 16.61 -25.51 0.39
CA LYS A 276 18.05 -25.51 0.10
C LYS A 276 18.54 -24.12 -0.28
N ARG A 277 17.82 -23.42 -1.17
CA ARG A 277 18.15 -22.06 -1.61
C ARG A 277 18.12 -21.07 -0.44
N GLN A 278 17.11 -21.17 0.42
CA GLN A 278 16.97 -20.31 1.59
C GLN A 278 18.07 -20.57 2.62
N ALA A 279 18.42 -21.83 2.86
CA ALA A 279 19.52 -22.19 3.76
C ALA A 279 20.87 -21.66 3.23
N GLU A 280 21.12 -21.78 1.93
CA GLU A 280 22.32 -21.24 1.30
C GLU A 280 22.37 -19.70 1.38
N TYR A 281 21.26 -19.02 1.10
CA TYR A 281 21.14 -17.57 1.24
C TYR A 281 21.44 -17.11 2.67
N THR A 282 20.82 -17.74 3.67
CA THR A 282 21.05 -17.45 5.08
C THR A 282 22.51 -17.67 5.48
N ARG A 283 23.14 -18.75 5.00
CA ARG A 283 24.56 -19.04 5.24
C ARG A 283 25.46 -17.94 4.66
N LYS A 284 25.25 -17.56 3.39
CA LYS A 284 26.03 -16.52 2.72
C LYS A 284 25.85 -15.16 3.40
N LYS A 285 24.63 -14.83 3.82
CA LYS A 285 24.35 -13.59 4.55
C LYS A 285 25.09 -13.55 5.89
N ALA A 286 25.03 -14.63 6.68
CA ALA A 286 25.74 -14.72 7.95
C ALA A 286 27.27 -14.62 7.78
N GLU A 287 27.81 -15.21 6.71
CA GLU A 287 29.24 -15.09 6.39
C GLU A 287 29.63 -13.66 6.01
N TYR A 288 28.83 -12.99 5.16
CA TYR A 288 29.00 -11.59 4.81
C TYR A 288 28.95 -10.69 6.06
N ASP A 289 27.96 -10.88 6.92
CA ASP A 289 27.79 -10.11 8.15
C ASP A 289 28.98 -10.32 9.11
N ARG A 290 29.49 -11.55 9.23
CA ARG A 290 30.71 -11.86 10.01
C ARG A 290 31.95 -11.17 9.44
N LYS A 291 32.14 -11.21 8.11
CA LYS A 291 33.26 -10.54 7.45
C LYS A 291 33.20 -9.03 7.67
N LYS A 292 32.03 -8.43 7.47
CA LYS A 292 31.79 -7.01 7.69
C LYS A 292 32.04 -6.59 9.14
N LYS A 293 31.63 -7.42 10.11
CA LYS A 293 31.91 -7.18 11.53
C LYS A 293 33.42 -7.19 11.81
N ARG A 294 34.15 -8.18 11.30
CA ARG A 294 35.62 -8.26 11.44
C ARG A 294 36.32 -7.05 10.84
N GLU A 295 35.90 -6.61 9.66
CA GLU A 295 36.45 -5.41 9.02
C GLU A 295 36.18 -4.14 9.85
N ALA A 296 35.01 -4.02 10.48
CA ALA A 296 34.68 -2.92 11.39
C ALA A 296 35.55 -2.96 12.65
N GLU A 297 35.67 -4.11 13.31
CA GLU A 297 36.51 -4.31 14.51
C GLU A 297 37.99 -4.04 14.19
N GLU A 298 38.49 -4.43 13.01
CA GLU A 298 39.87 -4.14 12.61
C GLU A 298 40.10 -2.65 12.36
N LYS A 299 39.15 -1.96 11.71
CA LYS A 299 39.20 -0.50 11.52
C LYS A 299 39.18 0.23 12.86
N GLU A 300 38.33 -0.21 13.79
CA GLU A 300 38.26 0.36 15.14
C GLU A 300 39.56 0.15 15.91
N ARG A 301 40.17 -1.04 15.85
CA ARG A 301 41.49 -1.30 16.45
C ARG A 301 42.59 -0.43 15.85
N LYS A 302 42.58 -0.24 14.53
CA LYS A 302 43.54 0.64 13.84
C LYS A 302 43.36 2.09 14.28
N TRP A 303 42.12 2.58 14.26
CA TRP A 303 41.75 3.91 14.75
C TRP A 303 42.19 4.14 16.20
N ALA A 304 41.88 3.21 17.11
CA ALA A 304 42.29 3.31 18.52
C ALA A 304 43.82 3.37 18.69
N THR A 305 44.56 2.62 17.88
CA THR A 305 46.04 2.65 17.88
C THR A 305 46.57 3.99 17.37
N GLU A 306 45.97 4.55 16.32
CA GLU A 306 46.32 5.86 15.77
C GLU A 306 46.02 6.99 16.75
N VAL A 307 44.86 6.96 17.41
CA VAL A 307 44.47 7.90 18.47
C VAL A 307 45.50 7.84 19.60
N ARG A 308 45.84 6.65 20.11
CA ARG A 308 46.85 6.51 21.18
C ARG A 308 48.21 7.10 20.80
N ARG A 309 48.68 6.83 19.57
CA ARG A 309 49.95 7.40 19.05
C ARG A 309 49.88 8.92 18.86
N TRP A 310 48.70 9.46 18.57
CA TRP A 310 48.48 10.90 18.49
C TRP A 310 48.52 11.52 19.89
N GLU A 311 47.84 10.92 20.87
CA GLU A 311 47.85 11.35 22.28
C GLU A 311 49.27 11.35 22.87
N GLU A 312 50.04 10.27 22.68
CA GLU A 312 51.43 10.15 23.12
C GLU A 312 52.31 11.28 22.54
N ARG A 313 52.13 11.63 21.24
CA ARG A 313 52.87 12.72 20.59
C ARG A 313 52.48 14.09 21.12
N GLU A 314 51.19 14.33 21.34
CA GLU A 314 50.71 15.59 21.90
C GLU A 314 51.18 15.76 23.34
N GLU A 315 51.18 14.69 24.14
CA GLU A 315 51.69 14.72 25.50
C GLU A 315 53.20 14.97 25.56
N LEU A 316 53.97 14.38 24.63
CA LEU A 316 55.40 14.69 24.50
C LEU A 316 55.63 16.17 24.19
N LYS A 317 54.90 16.74 23.21
CA LYS A 317 54.97 18.17 22.91
C LYS A 317 54.58 19.03 24.10
N ARG A 318 53.56 18.62 24.87
CA ARG A 318 53.16 19.31 26.10
C ARG A 318 54.31 19.31 27.11
N ARG A 319 54.95 18.16 27.34
CA ARG A 319 56.11 18.04 28.25
C ARG A 319 57.33 18.81 27.77
N GLU A 320 57.60 18.84 26.48
CA GLU A 320 58.67 19.65 25.90
C GLU A 320 58.40 21.14 26.07
N LYS A 321 57.16 21.58 25.80
CA LYS A 321 56.73 22.95 26.11
C LYS A 321 56.89 23.26 27.59
N GLU A 322 56.45 22.39 28.49
CA GLU A 322 56.64 22.55 29.94
C GLU A 322 58.12 22.66 30.33
N LYS A 323 59.01 21.87 29.71
CA LYS A 323 60.45 22.01 29.91
C LYS A 323 60.98 23.36 29.43
N VAL A 324 60.58 23.82 28.24
CA VAL A 324 60.96 25.14 27.72
C VAL A 324 60.43 26.27 28.62
N PHE A 325 59.20 26.15 29.12
CA PHE A 325 58.62 27.10 30.08
C PHE A 325 59.35 27.07 31.44
N ASN A 326 59.82 25.91 31.89
CA ASN A 326 60.59 25.75 33.14
C ASN A 326 62.07 26.18 33.00
N GLU A 327 62.68 26.02 31.83
CA GLU A 327 64.04 26.52 31.53
C GLU A 327 64.09 28.04 31.46
N GLY A 328 62.97 28.70 31.11
CA GLY A 328 62.82 30.16 31.19
C GLY A 328 62.46 30.69 32.59
N ALA A 329 62.28 29.82 33.59
CA ALA A 329 61.82 30.18 34.93
C ALA A 329 62.91 30.07 36.02
N LEU A 330 64.18 29.94 35.64
CA LEU A 330 65.33 29.84 36.53
C LEU A 330 66.36 30.95 36.23
N ILE A 331 65.98 32.21 36.53
CA ILE A 331 66.86 33.33 36.90
C ILE A 331 66.15 34.14 37.98
#